data_AF-A0A1X7D915-F1
#
_entry.id   AF-A0A1X7D915-F1
#
_cell.length_a   1.000
_cell.length_b   1.000
_cell.length_c   1.000
_cell.angle_alpha   90.00
_cell.angle_beta   90.00
_cell.angle_gamma   90.00
#
_symmetry.space_group_name_H-M   'P 1'
#
loop_
_entity.id
_entity.type
_entity.pdbx_description
1 polymer ?
#
loop_
_entity_poly.entity_id
_entity_poly.type
_entity_poly.pdbx_seq_one_letter_code
_entity_poly.pdbx_strand_id
1 'polypeptide(L)'
;MGPLTALGIAVFTVPVVTAVSGGHTVELALSDFRAPLGIMLRADGLSALFLCLATIVGSIVTLYAALLPKATGTQLVSTRPLTDETLPPTRWQSAQPAFWRLWLACWAGLNVVFVSGDLFNTYVGLELVGLRAVALGDRRRVAGDQE
;
A
#
# COMPACT_ATOMS: atom_id res chain seq x y z
N MET A 1 6.85 -3.42 -9.91
CA MET A 1 5.39 -3.32 -9.79
C MET A 1 4.94 -1.97 -9.28
N GLY A 2 5.40 -1.46 -8.14
CA GLY A 2 4.69 -0.30 -7.59
C GLY A 2 5.25 1.09 -7.76
N PRO A 3 6.48 1.36 -8.25
CA PRO A 3 6.73 2.66 -8.87
C PRO A 3 5.70 2.95 -9.97
N LEU A 4 5.33 1.92 -10.76
CA LEU A 4 4.27 2.03 -11.76
C LEU A 4 2.89 2.28 -11.14
N THR A 5 2.52 1.58 -10.05
CA THR A 5 1.24 1.85 -9.38
C THR A 5 1.21 3.21 -8.69
N ALA A 6 2.34 3.68 -8.13
CA ALA A 6 2.45 5.01 -7.54
C ALA A 6 2.25 6.09 -8.60
N LEU A 7 2.85 5.92 -9.79
CA LEU A 7 2.60 6.79 -10.94
C LEU A 7 1.12 6.76 -11.34
N GLY A 8 0.52 5.57 -11.42
CA GLY A 8 -0.91 5.43 -11.72
C GLY A 8 -1.78 6.17 -10.72
N ILE A 9 -1.53 6.00 -9.42
CA ILE A 9 -2.26 6.72 -8.35
C ILE A 9 -2.08 8.23 -8.51
N ALA A 10 -0.86 8.72 -8.75
CA ALA A 10 -0.63 10.15 -8.96
C ALA A 10 -1.43 10.70 -10.14
N VAL A 11 -1.46 9.97 -11.26
CA VAL A 11 -2.26 10.33 -12.44
C VAL A 11 -3.75 10.36 -12.12
N PHE A 12 -4.28 9.40 -11.36
CA PHE A 12 -5.71 9.37 -10.98
C PHE A 12 -6.08 10.39 -9.89
N THR A 13 -5.14 10.83 -9.06
CA THR A 13 -5.38 11.87 -8.06
C THR A 13 -5.60 13.25 -8.71
N VAL A 14 -4.89 13.57 -9.80
CA VAL A 14 -5.01 14.86 -10.50
C VAL A 14 -6.45 15.23 -10.89
N PRO A 15 -7.23 14.40 -11.62
CA PRO A 15 -8.58 14.77 -12.02
C PRO A 15 -9.51 15.03 -10.83
N VAL A 16 -9.39 14.25 -9.75
CA VAL A 16 -10.18 14.44 -8.53
C VAL A 16 -9.86 15.80 -7.90
N VAL A 17 -8.58 16.13 -7.75
CA VAL A 17 -8.14 17.41 -7.20
C VAL A 17 -8.60 18.57 -8.08
N THR A 18 -8.51 18.46 -9.41
CA THR A 18 -8.96 19.52 -10.32
C THR A 18 -10.46 19.74 -10.25
N ALA A 19 -11.27 18.68 -10.18
CA ALA A 19 -12.72 18.79 -10.07
C ALA A 19 -13.13 19.46 -8.74
N VAL A 20 -12.52 19.02 -7.64
CA VAL A 20 -12.78 19.56 -6.31
C VAL A 20 -12.32 21.02 -6.17
N SER A 21 -11.19 21.39 -6.77
CA SER A 21 -10.71 22.78 -6.78
C SER A 21 -11.62 23.72 -7.56
N GLY A 22 -12.41 23.18 -8.49
CA GLY A 22 -13.45 23.93 -9.23
C GLY A 22 -14.74 24.15 -8.44
N GLY A 23 -14.82 23.69 -7.18
CA GLY A 23 -16.02 23.79 -6.34
C GLY A 23 -17.02 22.64 -6.50
N HIS A 24 -16.66 21.60 -7.25
CA HIS A 24 -17.50 20.41 -7.41
C HIS A 24 -17.21 19.36 -6.34
N THR A 25 -18.22 18.61 -5.92
CA THR A 25 -18.02 17.35 -5.19
C THR A 25 -18.12 16.19 -6.18
N VAL A 26 -17.12 15.31 -6.19
CA VAL A 26 -17.15 14.11 -7.06
C VAL A 26 -17.93 13.04 -6.33
N GLU A 27 -19.05 12.60 -6.88
CA GLU A 27 -19.88 11.53 -6.33
C GLU A 27 -20.09 10.43 -7.37
N LEU A 28 -19.87 9.18 -6.97
CA LEU A 28 -20.05 8.00 -7.81
C LEU A 28 -20.72 6.89 -7.00
N ALA A 29 -21.97 6.57 -7.35
CA ALA A 29 -22.68 5.42 -6.81
C ALA A 29 -22.29 4.17 -7.61
N LEU A 30 -21.64 3.21 -6.97
CA LEU A 30 -21.38 1.90 -7.56
C LEU A 30 -22.70 1.11 -7.58
N SER A 31 -23.10 0.65 -8.77
CA SER A 31 -24.33 -0.13 -9.02
C SER A 31 -25.66 0.63 -8.94
N ASP A 32 -25.66 1.96 -9.04
CA ASP A 32 -26.86 2.83 -9.05
C ASP A 32 -27.74 2.76 -7.78
N PHE A 33 -27.33 1.98 -6.78
CA PHE A 33 -27.91 2.00 -5.45
C PHE A 33 -27.28 3.13 -4.63
N ARG A 34 -28.12 3.93 -3.97
CA ARG A 34 -27.65 4.93 -3.01
C ARG A 34 -27.25 4.24 -1.70
N ALA A 35 -26.36 4.89 -0.94
CA ALA A 35 -26.09 4.49 0.44
C ALA A 35 -27.40 4.41 1.25
N PRO A 36 -27.60 3.39 2.11
CA PRO A 36 -26.62 2.41 2.60
C PRO A 36 -26.56 1.07 1.83
N LEU A 37 -27.44 0.82 0.86
CA LEU A 37 -27.48 -0.46 0.11
C LEU A 37 -26.41 -0.54 -1.00
N GLY A 38 -26.01 0.62 -1.54
CA GLY A 38 -24.91 0.74 -2.51
C GLY A 38 -23.64 1.34 -1.92
N ILE A 39 -22.53 1.20 -2.64
CA ILE A 39 -21.23 1.78 -2.27
C ILE A 39 -21.13 3.16 -2.93
N MET A 40 -21.06 4.21 -2.12
CA MET A 40 -20.89 5.57 -2.62
C MET A 40 -19.44 6.00 -2.49
N LEU A 41 -18.83 6.44 -3.59
CA LEU A 41 -17.55 7.16 -3.54
C LEU A 41 -17.85 8.65 -3.60
N ARG A 42 -17.29 9.40 -2.65
CA ARG A 42 -17.47 10.83 -2.52
C ARG A 42 -16.13 11.49 -2.23
N ALA A 43 -15.74 12.47 -3.04
CA ALA A 43 -14.56 13.28 -2.81
C ALA A 43 -14.93 14.77 -2.73
N ASP A 44 -14.60 15.37 -1.59
CA ASP A 44 -14.68 16.80 -1.32
C ASP A 44 -13.27 17.41 -1.13
N GLY A 45 -13.20 18.68 -0.71
CA GLY A 45 -11.94 19.39 -0.46
C GLY A 45 -11.00 18.67 0.51
N LEU A 46 -11.55 18.05 1.55
CA LEU A 46 -10.77 17.34 2.57
C LEU A 46 -10.30 15.99 2.03
N SER A 47 -11.16 15.24 1.33
CA SER A 47 -10.78 14.00 0.64
C SER A 47 -9.66 14.25 -0.35
N ALA A 48 -9.74 15.33 -1.15
CA ALA A 48 -8.71 15.70 -2.11
C ALA A 48 -7.36 16.02 -1.44
N LEU A 49 -7.38 16.73 -0.30
CA LEU A 49 -6.18 16.99 0.49
C LEU A 49 -5.54 15.70 1.01
N PHE A 50 -6.33 14.79 1.56
CA PHE A 50 -5.82 13.50 2.02
C PHE A 50 -5.31 12.61 0.88
N LEU A 51 -5.98 12.60 -0.27
CA LEU A 51 -5.49 11.91 -1.48
C LEU A 51 -4.14 12.48 -1.94
N CYS A 52 -3.97 13.80 -1.96
CA CYS A 52 -2.69 14.44 -2.27
C CYS A 52 -1.59 14.02 -1.29
N LEU A 53 -1.86 14.11 0.01
CA LEU A 53 -0.92 13.74 1.07
C LEU A 53 -0.51 12.27 0.93
N ALA A 54 -1.47 11.36 0.79
CA ALA A 54 -1.21 9.94 0.63
C ALA A 54 -0.51 9.63 -0.70
N THR A 55 -0.79 10.39 -1.76
CA THR A 55 -0.08 10.26 -3.04
C THR A 55 1.40 10.59 -2.87
N ILE A 56 1.71 11.70 -2.22
CA ILE A 56 3.10 12.16 -1.99
C ILE A 56 3.84 11.19 -1.08
N VAL A 57 3.30 10.93 0.12
CA VAL A 57 3.94 10.06 1.11
C VAL A 57 4.04 8.62 0.59
N GLY A 58 2.96 8.09 0.02
CA GLY A 58 2.93 6.75 -0.57
C GLY A 58 3.96 6.59 -1.70
N SER A 59 4.11 7.60 -2.56
CA SER A 59 5.13 7.59 -3.62
C SER A 59 6.55 7.61 -3.07
N ILE A 60 6.83 8.44 -2.05
CA ILE A 60 8.15 8.50 -1.40
C ILE A 60 8.49 7.15 -0.76
N VAL A 61 7.57 6.55 0.01
CA VAL A 61 7.78 5.23 0.64
C VAL A 61 7.98 4.15 -0.42
N THR A 62 7.20 4.20 -1.50
CA THR A 62 7.32 3.27 -2.63
C THR A 62 8.68 3.38 -3.32
N LEU A 63 9.14 4.61 -3.58
CA LEU A 63 10.45 4.86 -4.18
C LEU A 63 11.57 4.37 -3.27
N TYR A 64 11.51 4.70 -1.97
CA TYR A 64 12.46 4.24 -0.97
C TYR A 64 12.54 2.70 -0.94
N ALA A 65 11.39 2.01 -0.89
CA ALA A 65 11.34 0.55 -0.88
C ALA A 65 11.86 -0.07 -2.19
N ALA A 66 11.62 0.57 -3.33
CA ALA A 66 12.12 0.11 -4.63
C ALA A 66 13.65 0.29 -4.78
N LEU A 67 14.22 1.35 -4.20
CA LEU A 67 15.65 1.64 -4.26
C LEU A 67 16.48 0.82 -3.26
N LEU A 68 15.87 0.38 -2.15
CA LEU A 68 16.56 -0.37 -1.10
C LEU A 68 15.94 -1.77 -0.91
N PRO A 69 16.49 -2.83 -1.53
CA PRO A 69 15.97 -4.20 -1.41
C PRO A 69 15.84 -4.71 0.04
N LYS A 70 16.71 -4.21 0.93
CA LYS A 70 16.67 -4.50 2.38
C LYS A 70 15.37 -4.02 3.03
N ALA A 71 14.77 -2.94 2.53
CA ALA A 71 13.50 -2.40 3.04
C ALA A 71 12.30 -3.32 2.71
N THR A 72 12.41 -4.14 1.67
CA THR A 72 11.42 -5.15 1.26
C THR A 72 11.71 -6.53 1.88
N GLY A 73 12.70 -6.64 2.77
CA GLY A 73 13.11 -7.90 3.37
C GLY A 73 13.92 -8.80 2.42
N THR A 74 14.44 -8.27 1.32
CA THR A 74 15.35 -9.01 0.44
C THR A 74 16.76 -8.93 0.99
N GLN A 75 17.33 -10.09 1.35
CA GLN A 75 18.65 -10.22 1.95
C GLN A 75 19.56 -11.10 1.10
N LEU A 76 20.86 -10.84 1.19
CA LEU A 76 21.89 -11.72 0.63
C LEU A 76 22.18 -12.81 1.66
N VAL A 77 21.83 -14.05 1.32
CA VAL A 77 22.05 -15.22 2.19
C VAL A 77 23.15 -16.09 1.59
N SER A 78 24.10 -16.52 2.41
CA SER A 78 25.12 -17.51 2.03
C SER A 78 24.48 -18.88 1.95
N THR A 79 24.62 -19.56 0.82
CA THR A 79 23.97 -20.86 0.59
C THR A 79 24.76 -22.05 1.15
N ARG A 80 25.97 -21.83 1.70
CA ARG A 80 26.83 -22.87 2.29
C ARG A 80 27.46 -22.42 3.62
N PRO A 81 27.68 -23.33 4.59
CA PRO A 81 28.47 -23.04 5.79
C PRO A 81 29.90 -22.62 5.44
N LEU A 82 30.52 -21.75 6.26
CA LEU A 82 31.94 -21.35 6.15
C LEU A 82 32.91 -22.49 6.55
N THR A 83 32.71 -23.68 6.01
CA THR A 83 33.59 -24.84 6.24
C THR A 83 34.48 -25.14 5.02
N ASP A 84 34.23 -24.49 3.89
CA ASP A 84 34.95 -24.67 2.64
C ASP A 84 35.87 -23.44 2.38
N GLU A 85 37.12 -23.63 1.94
CA GLU A 85 38.07 -22.52 1.68
C GLU A 85 37.64 -21.63 0.50
N THR A 86 36.62 -22.02 -0.25
CA THR A 86 36.03 -21.22 -1.33
C THR A 86 34.97 -20.26 -0.80
N LEU A 87 34.96 -19.00 -1.26
CA LEU A 87 33.89 -18.06 -0.94
C LEU A 87 32.52 -18.66 -1.30
N PRO A 88 31.57 -18.76 -0.34
CA PRO A 88 30.30 -19.40 -0.59
C PRO A 88 29.44 -18.54 -1.54
N PRO A 89 28.67 -19.15 -2.46
CA PRO A 89 27.79 -18.41 -3.34
C PRO A 89 26.67 -17.72 -2.54
N THR A 90 26.53 -16.41 -2.72
CA THR A 90 25.47 -15.61 -2.12
C THR A 90 24.28 -15.51 -3.06
N ARG A 91 23.06 -15.66 -2.53
CA ARG A 91 21.81 -15.54 -3.28
C ARG A 91 20.89 -14.52 -2.63
N TRP A 92 20.20 -13.74 -3.45
CA TRP A 92 19.10 -12.89 -2.99
C TRP A 92 17.91 -13.75 -2.60
N GLN A 93 17.53 -13.70 -1.32
CA GLN A 93 16.35 -14.35 -0.78
C GLN A 93 15.40 -13.31 -0.21
N SER A 94 14.12 -13.39 -0.59
CA SER A 94 13.07 -12.48 -0.12
C SER A 94 12.41 -13.05 1.14
N ALA A 95 12.66 -12.44 2.29
CA ALA A 95 12.03 -12.82 3.56
C ALA A 95 10.53 -12.45 3.63
N GLN A 96 10.06 -11.50 2.82
CA GLN A 96 8.67 -11.05 2.79
C GLN A 96 8.13 -11.01 1.34
N PRO A 97 7.83 -12.17 0.72
CA PRO A 97 7.39 -12.23 -0.68
C PRO A 97 6.04 -11.50 -0.94
N ALA A 98 5.28 -11.19 0.12
CA ALA A 98 4.01 -10.48 0.03
C ALA A 98 4.13 -8.96 0.26
N PHE A 99 5.32 -8.43 0.55
CA PHE A 99 5.51 -7.00 0.89
C PHE A 99 4.79 -6.08 -0.10
N TRP A 100 5.00 -6.28 -1.40
CA TRP A 100 4.44 -5.39 -2.41
C TRP A 100 2.91 -5.46 -2.49
N ARG A 101 2.34 -6.64 -2.28
CA ARG A 101 0.87 -6.84 -2.24
C ARG A 101 0.28 -6.20 -0.99
N LEU A 102 0.93 -6.37 0.16
CA LEU A 102 0.48 -5.83 1.45
C LEU A 102 0.59 -4.30 1.48
N TRP A 103 1.71 -3.75 1.03
CA TRP A 103 1.93 -2.30 0.93
C TRP A 103 0.89 -1.63 0.02
N LEU A 104 0.71 -2.15 -1.21
CA LEU A 104 -0.26 -1.58 -2.15
C LEU A 104 -1.70 -1.77 -1.67
N ALA A 105 -2.03 -2.89 -1.04
CA ALA A 105 -3.36 -3.09 -0.46
C ALA A 105 -3.61 -2.15 0.73
N CYS A 106 -2.59 -1.83 1.52
CA CYS A 106 -2.67 -0.82 2.58
C CYS A 106 -2.95 0.56 2.00
N TRP A 107 -2.20 0.97 0.97
CA TRP A 107 -2.40 2.24 0.29
C TRP A 107 -3.77 2.33 -0.40
N ALA A 108 -4.24 1.24 -1.03
CA ALA A 108 -5.58 1.17 -1.58
C ALA A 108 -6.67 1.34 -0.51
N GLY A 109 -6.55 0.66 0.63
CA GLY A 109 -7.48 0.81 1.75
C GLY A 109 -7.53 2.24 2.29
N LEU A 110 -6.37 2.91 2.37
CA LEU A 110 -6.29 4.31 2.79
C LEU A 110 -7.03 5.24 1.80
N ASN A 111 -6.85 5.04 0.50
CA ASN A 111 -7.58 5.80 -0.51
C ASN A 111 -9.09 5.54 -0.41
N VAL A 112 -9.54 4.29 -0.17
CA VAL A 112 -10.95 3.95 0.06
C VAL A 112 -11.52 4.74 1.24
N VAL A 113 -10.81 4.80 2.37
CA VAL A 113 -11.25 5.55 3.56
C VAL A 113 -11.45 7.04 3.24
N PHE A 114 -10.57 7.64 2.43
CA PHE A 114 -10.67 9.07 2.12
C PHE A 114 -11.79 9.44 1.17
N VAL A 115 -12.18 8.53 0.27
CA VAL A 115 -13.22 8.78 -0.73
C VAL A 115 -14.52 8.06 -0.41
N SER A 116 -14.68 7.49 0.78
CA SER A 116 -15.90 6.76 1.14
C SER A 116 -17.05 7.72 1.43
N GLY A 117 -18.19 7.49 0.79
CA GLY A 117 -19.44 8.24 0.99
C GLY A 117 -20.36 7.66 2.06
N ASP A 118 -20.02 6.52 2.66
CA ASP A 118 -20.80 5.84 3.68
C ASP A 118 -19.93 5.17 4.77
N LEU A 119 -20.52 4.89 5.94
CA LEU A 119 -19.80 4.35 7.09
C LEU A 119 -19.39 2.88 6.93
N PHE A 120 -20.14 2.10 6.17
CA PHE A 120 -19.85 0.68 5.96
C PHE A 120 -18.57 0.52 5.14
N ASN A 121 -18.48 1.23 4.01
CA ASN A 121 -17.29 1.22 3.17
C ASN A 121 -16.08 1.84 3.88
N THR A 122 -16.27 2.84 4.74
CA THR A 122 -15.20 3.36 5.61
C THR A 122 -14.70 2.31 6.58
N TYR A 123 -15.61 1.56 7.23
CA TYR A 123 -15.25 0.47 8.13
C TYR A 123 -14.46 -0.62 7.40
N VAL A 124 -14.93 -1.07 6.23
CA VAL A 124 -14.22 -2.06 5.41
C VAL A 124 -12.83 -1.55 4.99
N GLY A 125 -12.73 -0.27 4.60
CA GLY A 125 -11.44 0.37 4.30
C GLY A 125 -10.48 0.34 5.50
N LEU A 126 -10.96 0.64 6.70
CA LEU A 126 -10.16 0.60 7.93
C LEU A 126 -9.72 -0.82 8.30
N GLU A 127 -10.60 -1.81 8.17
CA GLU A 127 -10.25 -3.23 8.38
C GLU A 127 -9.16 -3.68 7.40
N LEU A 128 -9.28 -3.30 6.12
CA LEU A 128 -8.25 -3.56 5.13
C LEU A 128 -6.92 -2.91 5.53
N VAL A 129 -6.90 -1.62 5.86
CA VAL A 129 -5.68 -0.92 6.30
C VAL A 129 -5.06 -1.62 7.51
N GLY A 130 -5.86 -1.94 8.54
CA GLY A 130 -5.41 -2.61 9.76
C GLY A 130 -4.80 -3.99 9.49
N LEU A 131 -5.51 -4.85 8.76
CA LEU A 131 -5.03 -6.19 8.43
C LEU A 131 -3.75 -6.15 7.58
N ARG A 132 -3.63 -5.21 6.65
CA ARG A 132 -2.41 -5.06 5.85
C ARG A 132 -1.26 -4.50 6.66
N ALA A 133 -1.50 -3.53 7.54
CA ALA A 133 -0.49 -2.95 8.41
C ALA A 133 0.08 -4.00 9.37
N VAL A 134 -0.76 -4.80 10.02
CA VAL A 134 -0.33 -5.90 10.89
C VAL A 134 0.49 -6.92 10.12
N ALA A 135 0.04 -7.34 8.95
CA ALA A 135 0.77 -8.29 8.11
C ALA A 135 2.12 -7.73 7.59
N LEU A 136 2.23 -6.42 7.37
CA LEU A 136 3.48 -5.77 6.98
C LEU A 136 4.48 -5.70 8.15
N GLY A 137 3.96 -5.47 9.36
CA GLY A 137 4.73 -5.42 10.61
C GLY A 137 5.15 -6.81 11.13
N ASP A 138 4.46 -7.88 10.71
CA ASP A 138 4.79 -9.24 11.09
C ASP A 138 6.18 -9.63 10.56
N ARG A 139 7.16 -9.69 11.47
CA ARG A 139 8.43 -10.36 11.25
C ARG A 139 8.31 -11.74 11.85
N ARG A 140 7.99 -12.73 11.01
CA ARG A 140 8.19 -14.13 11.38
C ARG A 140 9.64 -14.31 11.82
N ARG A 141 9.86 -14.50 13.12
CA ARG A 141 11.15 -14.97 13.61
C ARG A 141 11.35 -16.34 13.00
N VAL A 142 12.36 -16.48 12.16
CA VAL A 142 12.83 -17.80 11.76
C VAL A 142 13.30 -18.46 13.05
N ALA A 143 12.63 -19.54 13.44
CA ALA A 143 12.97 -20.32 14.61
C ALA A 143 14.43 -20.76 14.49
N GLY A 144 15.28 -20.22 15.36
CA GLY A 144 16.71 -20.52 15.43
C GLY A 144 17.28 -20.41 16.84
N ASP A 145 16.43 -20.39 17.87
CA ASP A 145 16.83 -20.47 19.29
C ASP A 145 16.22 -21.73 19.93
N GLN A 146 16.54 -22.88 19.35
CA GLN A 146 16.39 -24.19 20.00
C GLN A 146 17.66 -24.98 19.72
N GLU A 147 18.76 -24.57 20.37
CA GLU A 147 19.85 -25.46 20.79
C GLU A 147 20.40 -24.96 22.13
#